data_AF-A0A8T0S6P9-F1
#
_entry.id   AF-A0A8T0S6P9-F1
#
_cell.length_a   1.000
_cell.length_b   1.000
_cell.length_c   1.000
_cell.angle_alpha   90.00
_cell.angle_beta   90.00
_cell.angle_gamma   90.00
#
_symmetry.space_group_name_H-M   'P 1'
#
loop_
_entity.id
_entity.type
_entity.pdbx_description
1 polymer ?
#
loop_
_entity_poly.entity_id
_entity_poly.type
_entity_poly.pdbx_seq_one_letter_code
_entity_poly.pdbx_strand_id
1 'polypeptide(L)'
;MLETALGHLLEGRQVVEANEDYSNDVDLDIKPKFWSQLQSLLKRMLAASLPSSTGRVAPVAQSSTSNREAAKLKEMYRLSLKSSSLGQLHALHKLWIS
;
A
#
# COMPACT_ATOMS: atom_id res chain seq x y z
N MET A 1 10.12 -9.01 2.34
CA MET A 1 9.77 -9.30 0.92
C MET A 1 8.49 -8.58 0.48
N LEU A 2 7.47 -8.43 1.35
CA LEU A 2 6.25 -7.67 1.01
C LEU A 2 6.50 -6.15 1.01
N GLU A 3 7.36 -5.62 1.88
CA GLU A 3 7.71 -4.18 1.86
C GLU A 3 8.37 -3.78 0.54
N THR A 4 9.26 -4.63 0.00
CA THR A 4 9.93 -4.40 -1.28
C THR A 4 8.93 -4.37 -2.44
N ALA A 5 7.96 -5.29 -2.45
CA ALA A 5 6.89 -5.29 -3.45
C ALA A 5 6.00 -4.03 -3.35
N LEU A 6 5.74 -3.56 -2.13
CA LEU A 6 5.00 -2.32 -1.91
C LEU A 6 5.80 -1.12 -2.42
N GLY A 7 7.10 -1.06 -2.14
CA GLY A 7 8.02 -0.04 -2.67
C GLY A 7 7.98 0.03 -4.19
N HIS A 8 8.17 -1.10 -4.88
CA HIS A 8 8.13 -1.15 -6.34
C HIS A 8 6.77 -0.72 -6.93
N LEU A 9 5.65 -1.09 -6.30
CA LEU A 9 4.33 -0.64 -6.76
C LEU A 9 4.16 0.88 -6.58
N LEU A 10 4.70 1.45 -5.50
CA LEU A 10 4.64 2.88 -5.23
C LEU A 10 5.62 3.70 -6.09
N GLU A 11 6.68 3.09 -6.62
CA GLU A 11 7.55 3.69 -7.65
C GLU A 11 6.81 3.97 -8.96
N GLY A 12 5.71 3.26 -9.22
CA GLY A 12 4.77 3.57 -10.31
C GLY A 12 4.28 5.02 -10.33
N ARG A 13 4.36 5.76 -9.21
CA ARG A 13 4.09 7.21 -9.14
C ARG A 13 4.91 8.03 -10.16
N GLN A 14 6.15 7.61 -10.45
CA GLN A 14 7.03 8.34 -11.36
C GLN A 14 6.52 8.31 -12.81
N VAL A 15 5.86 7.21 -13.19
CA VAL A 15 5.24 7.06 -14.51
C VAL A 15 3.99 7.92 -14.64
N VAL A 16 3.31 8.20 -13.52
CA VAL A 16 2.12 9.05 -13.48
C VAL A 16 2.50 10.53 -13.56
N GLU A 17 3.49 10.96 -12.76
CA GLU A 17 4.01 12.33 -12.79
C GLU A 17 4.57 12.70 -14.17
N ALA A 18 5.21 11.76 -14.87
CA ALA A 18 5.73 11.96 -16.22
C ALA A 18 4.63 12.00 -17.32
N ASN A 19 3.41 11.54 -17.01
CA ASN A 19 2.29 11.45 -17.97
C ASN A 19 1.11 12.36 -17.63
N GLU A 20 1.22 13.28 -16.66
CA GLU A 20 0.12 14.25 -16.37
C GLU A 20 -0.24 15.09 -17.61
N ASP A 21 0.73 15.37 -18.48
CA ASP A 21 0.52 16.08 -19.75
C ASP A 21 -0.06 15.18 -20.86
N TYR A 22 0.10 13.86 -20.74
CA TYR A 22 -0.45 12.87 -21.66
C TYR A 22 -1.70 12.25 -21.03
N SER A 23 -2.73 13.08 -20.90
CA SER A 23 -4.11 12.66 -20.64
C SER A 23 -4.70 11.89 -21.83
N ASN A 24 -3.96 10.93 -22.37
CA ASN A 24 -4.55 9.82 -23.10
C ASN A 24 -5.07 8.86 -22.04
N ASP A 25 -6.27 9.18 -21.58
CA ASP A 25 -7.20 8.24 -20.94
C ASP A 25 -7.64 7.18 -21.97
N VAL A 26 -6.67 6.59 -22.67
CA VAL A 26 -6.83 5.36 -23.44
C VAL A 26 -6.91 4.29 -22.38
N ASP A 27 -8.12 4.08 -21.88
CA ASP A 27 -8.73 2.78 -21.55
C ASP A 27 -7.76 1.62 -21.25
N LEU A 28 -6.81 1.84 -20.35
CA LEU A 28 -5.92 0.79 -19.88
C LEU A 28 -6.59 0.22 -18.64
N ASP A 29 -7.28 -0.91 -18.84
CA ASP A 29 -7.66 -1.94 -17.84
C ASP A 29 -6.59 -2.21 -16.76
N ILE A 30 -5.37 -1.73 -16.99
CA ILE A 30 -4.25 -1.67 -16.07
C ILE A 30 -4.60 -0.88 -14.80
N LYS A 31 -5.33 0.25 -14.85
CA LYS A 31 -5.66 1.03 -13.64
C LYS A 31 -6.42 0.19 -12.59
N PRO A 32 -7.56 -0.44 -12.89
CA PRO A 32 -8.27 -1.28 -11.92
C PRO A 32 -7.48 -2.54 -11.52
N LYS A 33 -6.71 -3.14 -12.44
CA LYS A 33 -5.83 -4.28 -12.13
C LYS A 33 -4.72 -3.89 -11.15
N PHE A 34 -4.11 -2.74 -11.35
CA PHE A 34 -3.07 -2.17 -10.49
C PHE A 34 -3.61 -1.92 -9.08
N TRP A 35 -4.74 -1.23 -8.96
CA TRP A 35 -5.36 -0.97 -7.66
C TRP A 35 -5.75 -2.27 -6.95
N SER A 36 -6.26 -3.25 -7.69
CA SER A 36 -6.58 -4.58 -7.13
C SER A 36 -5.34 -5.29 -6.58
N GLN A 37 -4.21 -5.24 -7.29
CA GLN A 37 -2.94 -5.81 -6.84
C GLN A 37 -2.41 -5.09 -5.60
N LEU A 38 -2.42 -3.76 -5.59
CA LEU A 38 -1.99 -2.96 -4.44
C LEU A 38 -2.85 -3.26 -3.20
N GLN A 39 -4.18 -3.28 -3.36
CA GLN A 39 -5.12 -3.62 -2.29
C GLN A 39 -4.89 -5.05 -1.78
N SER A 40 -4.66 -6.02 -2.67
CA SER A 40 -4.34 -7.40 -2.26
C SER A 40 -3.01 -7.48 -1.50
N LEU A 41 -2.00 -6.71 -1.89
CA LEU A 41 -0.72 -6.67 -1.18
C LEU A 41 -0.88 -6.07 0.21
N LEU A 42 -1.57 -4.93 0.32
CA LEU A 42 -1.87 -4.28 1.59
C LEU A 42 -2.66 -5.20 2.53
N LYS A 43 -3.65 -5.94 2.02
CA LYS A 43 -4.36 -6.98 2.79
C LYS A 43 -3.43 -8.06 3.33
N ARG A 44 -2.49 -8.55 2.52
CA ARG A 44 -1.51 -9.57 2.94
C ARG A 44 -0.55 -9.03 4.00
N MET A 45 -0.07 -7.80 3.86
CA MET A 45 0.77 -7.14 4.87
C MET A 45 0.01 -6.90 6.17
N LEU A 46 -1.26 -6.49 6.09
CA LEU A 46 -2.13 -6.36 7.27
C LEU A 46 -2.31 -7.71 7.98
N ALA A 47 -2.63 -8.77 7.24
CA ALA A 47 -2.78 -10.11 7.79
C ALA A 47 -1.50 -10.64 8.44
N ALA A 48 -0.33 -10.32 7.87
CA ALA A 48 0.97 -10.67 8.46
C ALA A 48 1.34 -9.84 9.69
N SER A 49 0.81 -8.62 9.80
CA SER A 49 1.00 -7.72 10.95
C SER A 49 0.06 -8.04 12.12
N LEU A 50 -1.03 -8.79 11.88
CA LEU A 50 -1.88 -9.29 12.95
C LEU A 50 -1.14 -10.40 13.73
N PRO A 51 -1.10 -10.32 15.07
CA PRO A 51 -0.52 -11.39 15.87
C PRO A 51 -1.30 -12.68 15.60
N SER A 52 -0.60 -13.71 15.13
CA SER A 52 -1.19 -15.03 14.89
C SER A 52 -1.77 -15.55 16.21
N SER A 53 -3.10 -15.61 16.29
CA SER A 53 -3.83 -16.15 17.43
C SER A 53 -3.72 -17.68 17.42
N THR A 54 -2.52 -18.21 17.59
CA THR A 54 -2.31 -19.62 17.93
C THR A 54 -1.22 -19.66 18.98
N GLY A 55 -1.64 -19.94 20.21
CA GLY A 55 -0.92 -19.57 21.42
C GLY A 55 0.52 -20.04 21.51
N ARG A 56 1.38 -19.14 22.01
CA ARG A 56 2.38 -19.36 23.08
C ARG A 56 3.24 -18.08 23.25
N VAL A 57 3.09 -17.46 24.42
CA VAL A 57 4.09 -16.76 25.26
C VAL A 57 5.22 -15.92 24.62
N ALA A 58 5.16 -14.60 24.93
CA ALA A 58 6.24 -13.61 25.19
C ALA A 58 7.04 -12.96 24.02
N PRO A 59 7.71 -11.79 24.23
CA PRO A 59 7.61 -10.81 25.31
C PRO A 59 7.07 -9.43 24.86
N VAL A 60 6.57 -8.67 25.84
CA VAL A 60 6.22 -7.24 25.74
C VAL A 60 7.48 -6.43 25.39
N ALA A 61 7.76 -6.23 24.10
CA ALA A 61 8.77 -5.26 23.65
C ALA A 61 8.59 -4.73 22.21
N GLN A 62 7.79 -5.38 21.35
CA GLN A 62 7.67 -4.98 19.92
C GLN A 62 6.32 -4.33 19.55
N SER A 63 5.43 -4.09 20.52
CA SER A 63 4.04 -3.71 20.21
C SER A 63 3.86 -2.28 19.68
N SER A 64 4.79 -1.36 19.94
CA SER A 64 4.67 0.04 19.53
C SER A 64 4.99 0.23 18.03
N THR A 65 6.01 -0.45 17.50
CA THR A 65 6.37 -0.36 16.08
C THR A 65 5.39 -1.13 15.20
N SER A 66 5.03 -2.36 15.59
CA SER A 66 4.07 -3.19 14.86
C SER A 66 2.67 -2.56 14.79
N ASN A 67 2.20 -1.92 15.86
CA ASN A 67 0.89 -1.24 15.84
C ASN A 67 0.90 0.02 14.97
N ARG A 68 2.02 0.75 14.93
CA ARG A 68 2.17 1.95 14.09
C ARG A 68 2.20 1.57 12.60
N GLU A 69 2.90 0.50 12.25
CA GLU A 69 2.93 -0.04 10.88
C GLU A 69 1.55 -0.58 10.47
N ALA A 70 0.86 -1.31 11.34
CA ALA A 70 -0.50 -1.76 11.08
C ALA A 70 -1.48 -0.59 10.84
N ALA A 71 -1.34 0.50 11.60
CA ALA A 71 -2.14 1.71 11.40
C ALA A 71 -1.87 2.38 10.04
N LYS A 72 -0.60 2.52 9.67
CA LYS A 72 -0.20 3.03 8.35
C LYS A 72 -0.74 2.17 7.22
N LEU A 73 -0.60 0.84 7.31
CA LEU A 73 -1.11 -0.10 6.31
C LEU A 73 -2.64 -0.03 6.19
N LYS A 74 -3.37 0.15 7.31
CA LYS A 74 -4.83 0.34 7.29
C LYS A 74 -5.22 1.63 6.59
N GLU A 75 -4.48 2.72 6.84
CA GLU A 75 -4.73 4.00 6.20
C GLU A 75 -4.41 3.96 4.71
N MET A 76 -3.29 3.37 4.31
CA MET A 76 -2.94 3.14 2.91
C MET A 76 -4.00 2.30 2.20
N TYR A 77 -4.50 1.24 2.84
CA TYR A 77 -5.57 0.41 2.31
C TYR A 77 -6.85 1.23 2.10
N ARG A 78 -7.25 2.02 3.10
CA ARG A 78 -8.43 2.90 2.99
C ARG A 78 -8.29 3.94 1.88
N LEU A 79 -7.10 4.53 1.70
CA LEU A 79 -6.83 5.45 0.61
C LEU A 79 -6.93 4.74 -0.74
N SER A 80 -6.29 3.57 -0.90
CA SER A 80 -6.32 2.78 -2.13
C SER A 80 -7.72 2.34 -2.58
N LEU A 81 -8.68 2.23 -1.65
CA LEU A 81 -10.09 1.92 -1.96
C LEU A 81 -10.86 3.13 -2.50
N LYS A 82 -10.44 4.34 -2.13
CA LYS A 82 -11.05 5.61 -2.55
C LYS A 82 -10.35 6.21 -3.75
N SER A 83 -9.21 5.64 -4.13
CA SER A 83 -8.41 6.17 -5.22
C SER A 83 -8.93 5.72 -6.57
N SER A 84 -9.25 6.69 -7.43
CA SER A 84 -9.60 6.46 -8.84
C SER A 84 -8.49 6.90 -9.79
N SER A 85 -7.53 7.70 -9.31
CA SER A 85 -6.41 8.21 -10.09
C SER A 85 -5.08 7.73 -9.52
N LEU A 86 -4.17 7.31 -10.41
CA LEU A 86 -2.82 6.91 -10.06
C LEU A 86 -2.00 8.08 -9.46
N GLY A 87 -2.43 9.34 -9.59
CA GLY A 87 -1.78 10.49 -8.94
C GLY A 87 -1.79 10.38 -7.40
N GLN A 88 -2.72 9.59 -6.84
CA GLN A 88 -2.78 9.32 -5.40
C GLN A 88 -1.70 8.35 -4.91
N LEU A 89 -0.91 7.76 -5.83
CA LEU A 89 0.27 6.95 -5.48
C LEU A 89 1.33 7.77 -4.76
N HIS A 90 1.49 9.05 -5.11
CA HIS A 90 2.45 9.92 -4.42
C HIS A 90 2.09 10.09 -2.94
N ALA A 91 0.80 10.29 -2.64
CA ALA A 91 0.30 10.39 -1.27
C ALA A 91 0.50 9.08 -0.48
N LEU A 92 0.25 7.94 -1.12
CA LEU A 92 0.51 6.61 -0.53
C LEU A 92 2.00 6.40 -0.24
N HIS A 93 2.87 6.77 -1.16
CA HIS A 93 4.32 6.68 -0.97
C HIS A 93 4.81 7.57 0.18
N LYS A 94 4.30 8.80 0.28
CA LYS A 94 4.60 9.70 1.39
C LYS A 94 4.16 9.11 2.74
N LEU A 95 3.00 8.47 2.79
CA LEU A 95 2.50 7.79 3.99
C LEU A 95 3.35 6.56 4.37
N TRP A 96 3.89 5.85 3.38
CA TRP A 96 4.77 4.70 3.61
C TRP A 96 6.14 5.09 4.18
N ILE A 97 6.72 6.21 3.71
CA ILE A 97 8.05 6.68 4.14
C ILE A 97 8.00 7.52 5.44
N SER A 98 6.87 8.18 5.74
CA SER A 98 6.65 8.92 7.01
C SER A 98 6.71 8.01 8.23
#